data_AF-A0A919M4F5-F1
#
_entry.id   AF-A0A919M4F5-F1
#
_cell.length_a   1.000
_cell.length_b   1.000
_cell.length_c   1.000
_cell.angle_alpha   90.00
_cell.angle_beta   90.00
_cell.angle_gamma   90.00
#
_symmetry.space_group_name_H-M   'P 1'
#
loop_
_entity.id
_entity.type
_entity.pdbx_description
1 polymer ?
#
loop_
_entity_poly.entity_id
_entity_poly.type
_entity_poly.pdbx_seq_one_letter_code
_entity_poly.pdbx_strand_id
1 'polypeptide(L)'
;MGEIKIIIWIIIGIIYLISRARKKAEAPPPPRTDYQPSEPEPFDKPVSFEDLLREIQASKQPKPQPVPAKPAYVDYDDDLEEEEKPIEKTDYSYRSQDQIYETYEKAKQEAFHRPSMEETLKLENTIVRFGQFKNYTPDVKPSLAAEYAQGLRDPGNFRKAFILSEILNRRF
;
A
#
# COMPACT_ATOMS: atom_id res chain seq x y z
N MET A 1 31.59 -50.51 5.12
CA MET A 1 30.22 -50.52 5.68
C MET A 1 30.12 -49.96 7.12
N GLY A 2 31.16 -50.03 7.96
CA GLY A 2 31.10 -49.52 9.34
C GLY A 2 31.10 -47.99 9.45
N GLU A 3 31.89 -47.31 8.63
CA GLU A 3 32.01 -45.84 8.64
C GLU A 3 30.71 -45.13 8.26
N ILE A 4 30.01 -45.65 7.24
CA ILE A 4 28.71 -45.11 6.81
C ILE A 4 27.66 -45.26 7.92
N LYS A 5 27.67 -46.37 8.66
CA LYS A 5 26.78 -46.58 9.81
C LYS A 5 27.07 -45.58 10.94
N ILE A 6 28.35 -45.27 11.20
CA ILE A 6 28.76 -44.27 12.20
C ILE A 6 28.28 -42.88 11.80
N ILE A 7 28.45 -42.50 10.53
CA ILE A 7 28.00 -41.20 10.01
C ILE A 7 26.47 -41.06 10.12
N ILE A 8 25.72 -42.12 9.77
CA ILE A 8 24.25 -42.14 9.91
C ILE A 8 23.83 -41.93 11.36
N TRP A 9 24.47 -42.60 12.31
CA TRP A 9 24.17 -42.43 13.74
C TRP A 9 24.49 -41.03 14.26
N ILE A 10 25.57 -40.40 13.78
CA ILE A 10 25.90 -39.01 14.09
C ILE A 10 24.81 -38.06 13.57
N ILE A 11 24.36 -38.25 12.33
CA ILE A 11 23.30 -37.42 11.72
C ILE A 11 21.98 -37.55 12.49
N ILE A 12 21.59 -38.78 12.86
CA ILE A 12 20.38 -39.03 13.67
C ILE A 12 20.50 -38.35 15.04
N GLY A 13 21.67 -38.43 15.68
CA GLY A 13 21.93 -37.75 16.95
C GLY A 13 21.78 -36.23 16.86
N ILE A 14 22.29 -35.62 15.79
CA ILE A 14 22.17 -34.17 15.54
C ILE A 14 20.70 -33.77 15.31
N ILE A 15 19.97 -34.50 14.45
CA ILE A 15 18.54 -34.24 14.18
C ILE A 15 17.70 -34.37 15.45
N TYR A 16 18.01 -35.37 16.29
CA TYR A 16 17.34 -35.57 17.58
C TYR A 16 17.59 -34.39 18.53
N LEU A 17 18.81 -33.87 18.58
CA LEU A 17 19.18 -32.73 19.44
C LEU A 17 18.47 -31.44 19.00
N ILE A 18 18.42 -31.18 17.70
CA ILE A 18 17.73 -30.02 17.12
C ILE A 18 16.21 -30.10 17.33
N SER A 19 15.61 -31.29 17.13
CA SER A 19 14.17 -31.47 17.32
C SER A 19 13.76 -31.35 18.80
N ARG A 20 14.60 -31.82 19.73
CA ARG A 20 14.37 -31.66 21.17
C ARG A 20 14.53 -30.22 21.64
N ALA A 21 15.46 -29.45 21.06
CA ALA A 21 15.64 -28.04 21.39
C ALA A 21 14.45 -27.18 20.91
N ARG A 22 13.87 -27.49 19.74
CA ARG A 22 12.73 -26.75 19.17
C ARG A 22 11.40 -26.97 19.91
N LYS A 23 11.20 -28.12 20.54
CA LYS A 23 9.94 -28.43 21.26
C LYS A 23 9.75 -27.71 22.60
N LYS A 24 10.75 -26.96 23.10
CA LYS A 24 10.66 -26.22 24.38
C LYS A 24 10.31 -24.73 24.22
N ALA A 25 9.99 -24.26 23.03
CA ALA A 25 9.82 -22.83 22.73
C ALA A 25 8.36 -22.36 22.59
N GLU A 26 7.36 -23.17 22.90
CA GLU A 26 5.97 -22.69 23.01
C GLU A 26 5.68 -22.33 24.47
N ALA A 27 6.05 -21.10 24.84
CA ALA A 27 5.53 -20.48 26.05
C ALA A 27 4.10 -19.96 25.79
N PRO A 28 3.14 -20.14 26.72
CA PRO A 28 1.81 -19.55 26.58
C PRO A 28 1.91 -18.01 26.61
N PRO A 29 1.01 -17.30 25.89
CA PRO A 29 1.05 -15.83 25.84
C PRO A 29 0.77 -15.23 27.23
N PRO A 30 1.51 -14.20 27.65
CA PRO A 30 1.26 -13.57 28.95
C PRO A 30 -0.06 -12.79 28.96
N PRO A 31 -0.78 -12.74 30.09
CA PRO A 31 -1.98 -11.93 30.22
C PRO A 31 -1.63 -10.44 30.17
N ARG A 32 -2.39 -9.69 29.36
CA ARG A 32 -2.24 -8.23 29.22
C ARG A 32 -2.60 -7.56 30.54
N THR A 33 -1.70 -6.73 31.05
CA THR A 33 -1.92 -5.86 32.22
C THR A 33 -2.16 -4.45 31.69
N ASP A 34 -3.32 -3.88 31.98
CA ASP A 34 -3.66 -2.50 31.62
C ASP A 34 -2.84 -1.54 32.51
N TYR A 35 -1.99 -0.74 31.88
CA TYR A 35 -1.39 0.45 32.48
C TYR A 35 -1.59 1.61 31.53
N GLN A 36 -2.28 2.64 32.00
CA GLN A 36 -2.52 3.89 31.31
C GLN A 36 -1.62 4.98 31.90
N PRO A 37 -0.83 5.65 31.06
CA PRO A 37 -0.58 7.07 31.27
C PRO A 37 -0.67 7.90 29.96
N SER A 38 -1.52 8.94 30.02
CA SER A 38 -1.56 10.22 29.28
C SER A 38 -1.13 10.31 27.81
N GLU A 39 -2.09 10.76 26.99
CA GLU A 39 -2.08 11.12 25.55
C GLU A 39 -0.77 11.73 25.01
N PRO A 40 -0.40 11.31 23.81
CA PRO A 40 -0.82 12.01 22.59
C PRO A 40 -1.73 11.13 21.71
N GLU A 41 -2.65 11.75 20.96
CA GLU A 41 -3.71 11.06 20.21
C GLU A 41 -3.23 9.81 19.45
N PRO A 42 -3.79 8.62 19.76
CA PRO A 42 -3.54 7.44 18.98
C PRO A 42 -4.53 7.38 17.80
N PHE A 43 -4.07 7.75 16.61
CA PHE A 43 -4.51 7.02 15.42
C PHE A 43 -3.99 5.60 15.57
N ASP A 44 -4.79 4.71 16.13
CA ASP A 44 -4.73 3.25 15.97
C ASP A 44 -5.81 2.58 16.85
N LYS A 45 -7.08 2.92 16.59
CA LYS A 45 -8.15 1.98 16.94
C LYS A 45 -8.13 0.89 15.87
N PRO A 46 -8.07 -0.41 16.23
CA PRO A 46 -8.18 -1.47 15.24
C PRO A 46 -9.55 -1.35 14.57
N VAL A 47 -9.56 -0.82 13.34
CA VAL A 47 -10.78 -0.63 12.57
C VAL A 47 -11.37 -2.00 12.27
N SER A 48 -12.57 -2.24 12.78
CA SER A 48 -13.29 -3.47 12.51
C SER A 48 -13.81 -3.45 11.06
N PHE A 49 -14.04 -4.62 10.48
CA PHE A 49 -14.64 -4.72 9.14
C PHE A 49 -16.02 -4.04 9.08
N GLU A 50 -16.77 -4.05 10.18
CA GLU A 50 -18.05 -3.35 10.29
C GLU A 50 -17.89 -1.83 10.25
N ASP A 51 -16.84 -1.27 10.86
CA ASP A 51 -16.57 0.17 10.79
C ASP A 51 -16.15 0.60 9.39
N LEU A 52 -15.34 -0.21 8.70
CA LEU A 52 -14.96 0.04 7.30
C LEU A 52 -16.19 -0.02 6.37
N LEU A 53 -17.07 -1.00 6.55
CA LEU A 53 -18.32 -1.07 5.78
C LEU A 53 -19.23 0.14 6.06
N ARG A 54 -19.32 0.57 7.32
CA ARG A 54 -20.10 1.75 7.71
C ARG A 54 -19.55 3.02 7.06
N GLU A 55 -18.23 3.16 6.99
CA GLU A 55 -17.57 4.31 6.33
C GLU A 55 -17.80 4.32 4.81
N ILE A 56 -17.71 3.16 4.16
CA ILE A 56 -17.99 3.02 2.71
C ILE A 56 -19.47 3.29 2.39
N GLN A 57 -20.39 2.86 3.26
CA GLN A 57 -21.82 3.15 3.10
C GLN A 57 -22.15 4.62 3.38
N ALA A 58 -21.51 5.24 4.37
CA ALA A 58 -21.69 6.65 4.68
C ALA A 58 -21.17 7.57 3.57
N SER A 59 -20.07 7.20 2.91
CA SER A 59 -19.52 7.94 1.77
C SER A 59 -20.32 7.78 0.47
N LYS A 60 -21.20 6.77 0.37
CA LYS A 60 -22.13 6.59 -0.76
C LYS A 60 -23.41 7.41 -0.66
N GLN A 61 -23.72 8.05 0.48
CA GLN A 61 -24.88 8.93 0.56
C GLN A 61 -24.56 10.27 -0.11
N PRO A 62 -25.30 10.67 -1.17
CA PRO A 62 -25.10 11.97 -1.78
C PRO A 62 -25.49 13.04 -0.75
N LYS A 63 -24.50 13.83 -0.28
CA LYS A 63 -24.79 15.06 0.45
C LYS A 63 -25.69 15.91 -0.44
N PRO A 64 -26.83 16.44 0.07
CA PRO A 64 -27.63 17.37 -0.70
C PRO A 64 -26.75 18.57 -1.02
N GLN A 65 -26.37 18.70 -2.29
CA GLN A 65 -25.66 19.86 -2.77
C GLN A 65 -26.64 21.03 -2.64
N PRO A 66 -26.23 22.16 -2.03
CA PRO A 66 -27.06 23.35 -2.05
C PRO A 66 -27.28 23.72 -3.52
N VAL A 67 -28.54 23.72 -3.95
CA VAL A 67 -28.91 24.13 -5.29
C VAL A 67 -28.44 25.58 -5.43
N PRO A 68 -27.52 25.90 -6.36
CA PRO A 68 -27.13 27.28 -6.55
C PRO A 68 -28.38 28.08 -6.92
N ALA A 69 -28.64 29.16 -6.21
CA ALA A 69 -29.72 30.07 -6.54
C ALA A 69 -29.54 30.48 -8.02
N LYS A 70 -30.54 30.17 -8.85
CA LYS A 70 -30.52 30.53 -10.26
C LYS A 70 -30.34 32.05 -10.33
N PRO A 71 -29.38 32.57 -11.10
CA PRO A 71 -29.30 34.01 -11.32
C PRO A 71 -30.62 34.47 -11.93
N ALA A 72 -31.15 35.60 -11.46
CA ALA A 72 -32.27 36.25 -12.10
C ALA A 72 -31.82 36.64 -13.51
N TYR A 73 -32.29 35.88 -14.51
CA TYR A 73 -32.02 36.19 -15.91
C TYR A 73 -32.84 37.43 -16.25
N VAL A 74 -32.15 38.52 -16.59
CA VAL A 74 -32.77 39.68 -17.22
C VAL A 74 -32.80 39.35 -18.70
N ASP A 75 -34.01 39.18 -19.23
CA ASP A 75 -34.21 38.95 -20.64
C ASP A 75 -34.11 40.29 -21.38
N TYR A 76 -33.10 40.42 -22.25
CA TYR A 76 -32.87 41.62 -23.05
C TYR A 76 -33.37 41.44 -24.48
N ASP A 77 -33.98 40.29 -24.82
CA ASP A 77 -34.45 40.00 -26.18
C ASP A 77 -35.74 40.76 -26.54
N ASP A 78 -36.48 41.31 -25.56
CA ASP A 78 -37.74 42.03 -25.82
C ASP A 78 -37.54 43.39 -26.54
N ASP A 79 -36.32 43.96 -26.52
CA ASP A 79 -35.99 45.27 -27.12
C ASP A 79 -35.11 45.17 -28.39
N LEU A 80 -34.83 43.96 -28.88
CA LEU A 80 -34.01 43.77 -30.08
C LEU A 80 -34.89 43.70 -31.34
N GLU A 81 -34.61 44.58 -32.31
CA GLU A 81 -35.23 44.49 -33.63
C GLU A 81 -34.85 43.16 -34.30
N GLU A 82 -35.85 42.47 -34.86
CA GLU A 82 -35.67 41.19 -35.56
C GLU A 82 -34.84 41.42 -36.83
N GLU A 83 -33.52 41.28 -36.74
CA GLU A 83 -32.65 41.32 -37.90
C GLU A 83 -32.96 40.12 -38.81
N GLU A 84 -33.58 40.38 -39.97
CA GLU A 84 -33.79 39.39 -41.03
C GLU A 84 -32.45 38.87 -41.55
N LYS A 85 -32.00 37.74 -41.00
CA LYS A 85 -30.79 37.07 -41.49
C LYS A 85 -31.06 36.46 -42.86
N PRO A 86 -30.25 36.75 -43.89
CA PRO A 86 -30.39 36.11 -45.19
C PRO A 86 -30.17 34.60 -45.03
N ILE A 87 -31.05 33.81 -45.65
CA ILE A 87 -30.94 32.35 -45.67
C ILE A 87 -29.71 31.97 -46.50
N GLU A 88 -28.57 31.83 -45.83
CA GLU A 88 -27.33 31.38 -46.42
C GLU A 88 -27.53 29.93 -46.88
N LYS A 89 -27.26 29.64 -48.16
CA LYS A 89 -27.36 28.29 -48.70
C LYS A 89 -26.25 27.45 -48.09
N THR A 90 -26.56 26.70 -47.04
CA THR A 90 -25.64 25.74 -46.44
C THR A 90 -25.53 24.53 -47.37
N ASP A 91 -24.49 24.48 -48.19
CA ASP A 91 -24.12 23.24 -48.88
C ASP A 91 -23.72 22.21 -47.81
N TYR A 92 -24.54 21.17 -47.63
CA TYR A 92 -24.44 20.15 -46.58
C TYR A 92 -23.23 19.19 -46.72
N SER A 93 -22.17 19.58 -47.43
CA SER A 93 -20.96 18.76 -47.60
C SER A 93 -19.89 18.96 -46.51
N TYR A 94 -20.22 19.69 -45.45
CA TYR A 94 -19.31 20.04 -44.35
C TYR A 94 -18.68 18.83 -43.65
N ARG A 95 -19.37 17.68 -43.65
CA ARG A 95 -18.89 16.44 -43.04
C ARG A 95 -17.71 15.79 -43.79
N SER A 96 -17.52 16.12 -45.07
CA SER A 96 -16.56 15.46 -45.96
C SER A 96 -15.28 16.26 -46.21
N GLN A 97 -15.31 17.56 -45.96
CA GLN A 97 -14.20 18.48 -46.30
C GLN A 97 -13.42 18.95 -45.09
N ASP A 98 -13.93 18.72 -43.88
CA ASP A 98 -13.40 19.34 -42.68
C ASP A 98 -12.52 18.38 -41.88
N GLN A 99 -11.23 18.73 -41.73
CA GLN A 99 -10.22 17.94 -41.01
C GLN A 99 -10.60 17.69 -39.54
N ILE A 100 -11.48 18.53 -39.01
CA ILE A 100 -12.06 18.41 -37.66
C ILE A 100 -12.91 17.14 -37.55
N TYR A 101 -13.65 16.78 -38.59
CA TYR A 101 -14.47 15.57 -38.58
C TYR A 101 -13.64 14.29 -38.67
N GLU A 102 -12.56 14.31 -39.46
CA GLU A 102 -11.63 13.18 -39.53
C GLU A 102 -10.91 12.95 -38.20
N THR A 103 -10.45 14.02 -37.54
CA THR A 103 -9.83 13.93 -36.22
C THR A 103 -10.81 13.44 -35.16
N TYR A 104 -12.06 13.89 -35.20
CA TYR A 104 -13.11 13.39 -34.31
C TYR A 104 -13.39 11.89 -34.52
N GLU A 105 -13.61 11.44 -35.76
CA GLU A 105 -13.87 10.02 -36.03
C GLU A 105 -12.66 9.14 -35.69
N LYS A 106 -11.43 9.63 -35.93
CA LYS A 106 -10.21 8.93 -35.53
C LYS A 106 -10.09 8.80 -34.01
N ALA A 107 -10.29 9.89 -33.26
CA ALA A 107 -10.25 9.87 -31.81
C ALA A 107 -11.33 8.96 -31.21
N LYS A 108 -12.53 8.95 -31.82
CA LYS A 108 -13.61 8.04 -31.44
C LYS A 108 -13.21 6.58 -31.62
N GLN A 109 -12.62 6.22 -32.77
CA GLN A 109 -12.12 4.86 -33.01
C GLN A 109 -11.04 4.48 -32.00
N GLU A 110 -10.04 5.34 -31.78
CA GLU A 110 -8.98 5.11 -30.79
C GLU A 110 -9.53 4.92 -29.37
N ALA A 111 -10.57 5.68 -28.99
CA ALA A 111 -11.23 5.55 -27.69
C ALA A 111 -12.00 4.23 -27.51
N PHE A 112 -12.49 3.63 -28.61
CA PHE A 112 -13.11 2.29 -28.58
C PHE A 112 -12.06 1.17 -28.50
N HIS A 113 -10.88 1.38 -29.08
CA HIS A 113 -9.81 0.39 -29.10
C HIS A 113 -8.83 0.50 -27.93
N ARG A 114 -8.98 1.51 -27.06
CA ARG A 114 -8.14 1.63 -25.86
C ARG A 114 -8.43 0.47 -24.89
N PRO A 115 -7.39 -0.19 -24.36
CA PRO A 115 -7.59 -1.22 -23.34
C PRO A 115 -8.27 -0.60 -22.12
N SER A 116 -9.19 -1.35 -21.52
CA SER A 116 -9.85 -0.92 -20.28
C SER A 116 -8.82 -0.77 -19.16
N MET A 117 -9.09 0.08 -18.18
CA MET A 117 -8.22 0.23 -17.00
C MET A 117 -7.97 -1.13 -16.33
N GLU A 118 -9.00 -1.98 -16.28
CA GLU A 118 -8.93 -3.35 -15.75
C GLU A 118 -7.96 -4.24 -16.55
N GLU A 119 -7.91 -4.09 -17.87
CA GLU A 119 -6.98 -4.82 -18.72
C GLU A 119 -5.52 -4.37 -18.53
N THR A 120 -5.30 -3.08 -18.23
CA THR A 120 -3.96 -2.56 -17.93
C THR A 120 -3.43 -2.93 -16.54
N LEU A 121 -4.32 -3.33 -15.62
CA LEU A 121 -3.97 -3.73 -14.24
C LEU A 121 -3.59 -5.22 -14.09
N LYS A 122 -3.55 -5.98 -15.19
CA LYS A 122 -3.12 -7.39 -15.18
C LYS A 122 -1.68 -7.50 -14.68
N LEU A 123 -1.48 -8.30 -13.62
CA LEU A 123 -0.16 -8.59 -13.02
C LEU A 123 0.84 -9.16 -14.04
N GLU A 124 0.32 -9.79 -15.10
CA GLU A 124 1.05 -10.32 -16.25
C GLU A 124 1.93 -9.26 -16.95
N ASN A 125 1.48 -8.01 -16.97
CA ASN A 125 2.16 -6.89 -17.61
C ASN A 125 3.18 -6.20 -16.67
N THR A 126 3.26 -6.63 -15.41
CA THR A 126 4.19 -6.05 -14.44
C THR A 126 5.49 -6.86 -14.43
N ILE A 127 6.60 -6.20 -14.76
CA ILE A 127 7.94 -6.79 -14.64
C ILE A 127 8.32 -6.75 -13.16
N VAL A 128 7.85 -7.72 -12.38
CA VAL A 128 8.21 -7.82 -10.95
C VAL A 128 9.61 -8.43 -10.85
N ARG A 129 10.65 -7.62 -10.63
CA ARG A 129 11.98 -8.16 -10.32
C ARG A 129 12.12 -8.32 -8.81
N PHE A 130 12.60 -9.49 -8.38
CA PHE A 130 12.92 -9.74 -6.98
C PHE A 130 13.90 -8.67 -6.46
N GLY A 131 13.55 -7.99 -5.35
CA GLY A 131 14.39 -6.97 -4.73
C GLY A 131 14.19 -5.52 -5.20
N GLN A 132 13.24 -5.22 -6.09
CA GLN A 132 12.92 -3.83 -6.45
C GLN A 132 12.26 -3.04 -5.32
N PHE A 133 11.61 -3.73 -4.39
CA PHE A 133 10.96 -3.09 -3.25
C PHE A 133 11.83 -3.14 -2.00
N LYS A 134 12.83 -2.26 -1.94
CA LYS A 134 13.69 -2.10 -0.75
C LYS A 134 12.89 -1.66 0.49
N ASN A 135 11.75 -1.01 0.31
CA ASN A 135 10.90 -0.54 1.41
C ASN A 135 10.06 -1.66 2.07
N TYR A 136 9.97 -2.83 1.46
CA TYR A 136 9.25 -3.99 2.02
C TYR A 136 10.18 -5.07 2.57
N THR A 137 11.50 -4.88 2.50
CA THR A 137 12.42 -5.79 3.20
C THR A 137 12.39 -5.45 4.69
N PRO A 138 12.06 -6.41 5.57
CA PRO A 138 12.09 -6.15 7.01
C PRO A 138 13.52 -5.82 7.43
N ASP A 139 13.71 -4.69 8.11
CA ASP A 139 14.97 -4.34 8.75
C ASP A 139 15.25 -5.37 9.85
N VAL A 140 16.13 -6.32 9.57
CA VAL A 140 16.56 -7.32 10.55
C VAL A 140 17.51 -6.63 11.52
N LYS A 141 16.95 -6.00 12.55
CA LYS A 141 17.74 -5.46 13.67
C LYS A 141 18.39 -6.65 14.40
N PRO A 142 19.71 -6.60 14.67
CA PRO A 142 20.36 -7.65 15.44
C PRO A 142 19.74 -7.74 16.83
N SER A 143 19.69 -8.95 17.38
CA SER A 143 19.28 -9.12 18.78
C SER A 143 20.30 -8.47 19.72
N LEU A 144 19.88 -8.08 20.93
CA LEU A 144 20.77 -7.47 21.92
C LEU A 144 22.00 -8.35 22.24
N ALA A 145 21.83 -9.67 22.25
CA ALA A 145 22.92 -10.61 22.43
C ALA A 145 23.91 -10.62 21.25
N ALA A 146 23.41 -10.48 20.02
CA ALA A 146 24.25 -10.37 18.83
C ALA A 146 25.01 -9.04 18.79
N GLU A 147 24.37 -7.94 19.17
CA GLU A 147 25.01 -6.63 19.29
C GLU A 147 26.10 -6.63 20.36
N TYR A 148 25.85 -7.26 21.51
CA TYR A 148 26.85 -7.44 22.57
C TYR A 148 28.05 -8.28 22.08
N ALA A 149 27.79 -9.43 21.44
CA ALA A 149 28.84 -10.29 20.91
C ALA A 149 29.70 -9.61 19.84
N GLN A 150 29.09 -8.76 19.00
CA GLN A 150 29.81 -7.91 18.04
C GLN A 150 30.66 -6.85 18.76
N GLY A 151 30.10 -6.19 19.78
CA GLY A 151 30.81 -5.18 20.56
C GLY A 151 32.03 -5.71 21.32
N LEU A 152 32.05 -7.00 21.71
CA LEU A 152 33.23 -7.64 22.31
C LEU A 152 34.34 -7.96 21.31
N ARG A 153 34.00 -8.13 20.02
CA ARG A 153 34.97 -8.42 18.96
C ARG A 153 35.67 -7.15 18.47
N ASP A 154 34.98 -6.02 18.48
CA ASP A 154 35.51 -4.75 17.98
C ASP A 154 36.16 -3.95 19.11
N PRO A 155 37.45 -3.56 19.00
CA PRO A 155 38.15 -2.83 20.06
C PRO A 155 37.53 -1.44 20.33
N GLY A 156 36.93 -0.81 19.32
CA GLY A 156 36.24 0.48 19.48
C GLY A 156 34.93 0.39 20.27
N ASN A 157 34.26 -0.75 20.24
CA ASN A 157 32.97 -0.97 20.90
C ASN A 157 33.07 -1.77 22.20
N PHE A 158 34.28 -2.22 22.57
CA PHE A 158 34.53 -3.04 23.74
C PHE A 158 34.03 -2.40 25.04
N ARG A 159 34.26 -1.09 25.22
CA ARG A 159 33.79 -0.35 26.41
C ARG A 159 32.26 -0.38 26.52
N LYS A 160 31.55 -0.22 25.40
CA LYS A 160 30.08 -0.28 25.36
C LYS A 160 29.59 -1.68 25.74
N ALA A 161 30.22 -2.72 25.20
CA ALA A 161 29.90 -4.10 25.55
C ALA A 161 30.18 -4.38 27.04
N PHE A 162 31.31 -3.94 27.57
CA PHE A 162 31.66 -4.11 28.98
C PHE A 162 30.66 -3.43 29.94
N ILE A 163 30.22 -2.22 29.63
CA ILE A 163 29.18 -1.54 30.41
C ILE A 163 27.85 -2.31 30.32
N LEU A 164 27.48 -2.80 29.14
CA LEU A 164 26.29 -3.63 28.93
C LEU A 164 26.34 -4.91 29.77
N SER A 165 27.49 -5.59 29.85
CA SER A 165 27.64 -6.75 30.72
C SER A 165 27.44 -6.40 32.19
N GLU A 166 27.97 -5.28 32.65
CA GLU A 166 27.81 -4.84 34.05
C GLU A 166 26.34 -4.54 34.38
N ILE A 167 25.62 -3.88 33.47
CA ILE A 167 24.19 -3.55 33.65
C ILE A 167 23.35 -4.84 33.69
N LEU A 168 23.63 -5.79 32.81
CA LEU A 168 22.90 -7.05 32.76
C LEU A 168 23.15 -7.91 34.01
N ASN A 169 24.39 -7.93 34.51
CA ASN A 169 24.78 -8.70 35.69
C ASN A 169 24.35 -8.07 37.02
N ARG A 170 23.93 -6.80 37.02
CA ARG A 170 23.38 -6.12 38.20
C ARG A 170 21.87 -6.29 38.36
N ARG A 171 21.16 -6.51 37.25
CA ARG A 171 19.68 -6.53 37.22
C ARG A 171 19.11 -7.95 37.38
N PHE A 172 19.90 -8.96 37.11
CA PHE A 172 19.62 -10.38 37.33
C PHE A 172 20.62 -10.94 38.32
#